data_AF-A0A1J4K4G6-F1
#
_entry.id   AF-A0A1J4K4G6-F1
#
_cell.length_a   1.000
_cell.length_b   1.000
_cell.length_c   1.000
_cell.angle_alpha   90.00
_cell.angle_beta   90.00
_cell.angle_gamma   90.00
#
_symmetry.space_group_name_H-M   'P 1'
#
loop_
_entity.id
_entity.type
_entity.pdbx_description
1 polymer ?
#
loop_
_entity_poly.entity_id
_entity_poly.type
_entity_poly.pdbx_seq_one_letter_code
_entity_poly.pdbx_strand_id
1 'polypeptide(L)'
;MGDSGDKAEMPSPDINPGNSIQRVEECLKYMTLQMWPQFCFLYSRLLNFQEIRVKGAGKMLRDDDEFTCAWNKLRASSVDCFLRNLESAQSFDEFIRWMKKLSEIIQDPRCLWNILHTEVQPSLKVTLEQSREIASQFFTPEMLFEFGLDSFLESDLCDFTNIKNEEELVDMFYATAGYMRACNLSDKYEVKANNFIEFVKRLLLVFTTLPDFDAHQFVWLVENIHNHLHLSRDLFKSICEDVLNKYASQDEGHNYLSRLHKMCIISTSPFLQQIPVLKTVINSVFKKVVEEQRKFVHRYIFGCYVNSLWDGEEEKTISEPLAAWRLFIMNLGARIKEKPELPNLLLVDIIDDSLSYFTGYYGEVQPSKGRSVNLRIDIFQIVDTCIQYYPGTIGIETLKKLWFLLYIVAVAGANDDQLNDVKQKDSKSPNSPYLGLEHSDRDFNDYDEALASLSKKFEAEFEAFPNMVEFVRKNY
;
A
#
# COMPACT_ATOMS: atom_id res chain seq x y z
N MET A 1 -26.48 -28.49 69.56
CA MET A 1 -27.52 -27.69 68.90
C MET A 1 -27.42 -28.03 67.42
N GLY A 2 -28.53 -28.51 66.85
CA GLY A 2 -28.55 -29.30 65.63
C GLY A 2 -28.20 -28.52 64.38
N ASP A 3 -27.37 -29.15 63.55
CA ASP A 3 -27.24 -28.86 62.13
C ASP A 3 -27.86 -30.05 61.40
N SER A 4 -29.20 -30.01 61.28
CA SER A 4 -29.97 -30.95 60.46
C SER A 4 -29.86 -30.47 59.01
N GLY A 5 -28.82 -30.92 58.32
CA GLY A 5 -28.76 -30.87 56.88
C GLY A 5 -29.83 -31.80 56.29
N ASP A 6 -31.05 -31.30 56.16
CA ASP A 6 -32.06 -31.90 55.31
C ASP A 6 -31.50 -31.97 53.88
N LYS A 7 -31.10 -33.16 53.45
CA LYS A 7 -30.87 -33.44 52.04
C LYS A 7 -32.23 -33.29 51.36
N ALA A 8 -32.46 -32.13 50.77
CA ALA A 8 -33.69 -31.86 50.05
C ALA A 8 -33.96 -33.00 49.05
N GLU A 9 -35.11 -33.66 49.20
CA GLU A 9 -35.48 -34.84 48.42
C GLU A 9 -35.56 -34.45 46.94
N MET A 10 -34.76 -35.10 46.10
CA MET A 10 -34.71 -34.80 44.67
C MET A 10 -35.99 -35.33 43.99
N PRO A 11 -36.59 -34.56 43.08
CA PRO A 11 -37.81 -34.99 42.40
C PRO A 11 -37.58 -36.24 41.56
N SER A 12 -38.66 -36.99 41.30
CA SER A 12 -38.55 -38.25 40.57
C SER A 12 -38.00 -38.01 39.14
N PRO A 13 -37.08 -38.87 38.68
CA PRO A 13 -36.40 -38.74 37.39
C PRO A 13 -37.27 -39.05 36.17
N ASP A 14 -38.44 -39.67 36.37
CA ASP A 14 -39.26 -40.26 35.30
C ASP A 14 -40.12 -39.21 34.60
N ILE A 15 -39.93 -39.09 33.28
CA ILE A 15 -40.68 -38.22 32.36
C ILE A 15 -41.15 -39.05 31.18
N ASN A 16 -42.45 -39.11 30.99
CA ASN A 16 -43.13 -39.82 29.92
C ASN A 16 -44.34 -39.01 29.44
N PRO A 17 -44.96 -39.35 28.29
CA PRO A 17 -46.09 -38.59 27.77
C PRO A 17 -47.25 -38.42 28.76
N GLY A 18 -47.48 -39.38 29.66
CA GLY A 18 -48.57 -39.37 30.63
C GLY A 18 -48.35 -38.46 31.84
N ASN A 19 -47.11 -38.07 32.16
CA ASN A 19 -46.80 -37.19 33.30
C ASN A 19 -46.08 -35.89 32.90
N SER A 20 -45.73 -35.72 31.62
CA SER A 20 -44.90 -34.63 31.12
C SER A 20 -45.42 -33.22 31.44
N ILE A 21 -46.73 -32.96 31.32
CA ILE A 21 -47.34 -31.66 31.65
C ILE A 21 -47.26 -31.39 33.16
N GLN A 22 -47.60 -32.37 33.99
CA GLN A 22 -47.50 -32.25 35.45
C GLN A 22 -46.05 -31.97 35.88
N ARG A 23 -45.06 -32.58 35.21
CA ARG A 23 -43.64 -32.31 35.45
C ARG A 23 -43.26 -30.88 35.08
N VAL A 24 -43.82 -30.31 34.01
CA VAL A 24 -43.62 -28.90 33.66
C VAL A 24 -44.17 -27.98 34.76
N GLU A 25 -45.37 -28.27 35.28
CA GLU A 25 -45.98 -27.50 36.38
C GLU A 25 -45.18 -27.62 37.69
N GLU A 26 -44.71 -28.82 38.03
CA GLU A 26 -43.82 -29.05 39.17
C GLU A 26 -42.51 -28.25 39.03
N CYS A 27 -41.93 -28.23 37.83
CA CYS A 27 -40.74 -27.45 37.54
C CYS A 27 -40.99 -25.94 37.72
N LEU A 28 -42.13 -25.44 37.25
CA LEU A 28 -42.53 -24.04 37.40
C LEU A 28 -42.77 -23.66 38.87
N LYS A 29 -43.31 -24.60 39.66
CA LYS A 29 -43.47 -24.44 41.11
C LYS A 29 -42.11 -24.37 41.82
N TYR A 30 -41.15 -25.22 41.45
CA TYR A 30 -39.79 -25.15 42.02
C TYR A 30 -39.10 -23.82 41.74
N MET A 31 -39.24 -23.30 40.52
CA MET A 31 -38.76 -21.96 40.17
C MET A 31 -39.40 -20.86 41.02
N THR A 32 -40.73 -20.89 41.16
CA THR A 32 -41.49 -19.90 41.93
C THR A 32 -41.12 -19.91 43.42
N LEU A 33 -40.83 -21.09 43.97
CA LEU A 33 -40.39 -21.28 45.35
C LEU A 33 -38.87 -21.12 45.55
N GLN A 34 -38.13 -20.73 44.50
CA GLN A 34 -36.67 -20.60 44.50
C GLN A 34 -35.92 -21.88 44.90
N MET A 35 -36.53 -23.05 44.66
CA MET A 35 -35.95 -24.37 44.89
C MET A 35 -35.06 -24.78 43.72
N TRP A 36 -33.92 -24.07 43.57
CA TRP A 36 -33.04 -24.17 42.41
C TRP A 36 -32.47 -25.58 42.13
N PRO A 37 -32.03 -26.36 43.13
CA PRO A 37 -31.52 -27.71 42.88
C PRO A 37 -32.56 -28.63 42.22
N GLN A 38 -33.81 -28.56 42.69
CA GLN A 38 -34.93 -29.34 42.16
C GLN A 38 -35.34 -28.84 40.78
N PHE A 39 -35.36 -27.52 40.59
CA PHE A 39 -35.62 -26.90 39.29
C PHE A 39 -34.59 -27.35 38.24
N CYS A 40 -33.29 -27.16 38.47
CA CYS A 40 -32.23 -27.50 37.49
C CYS A 40 -32.25 -29.00 37.14
N PHE A 41 -32.50 -29.86 38.13
CA PHE A 41 -32.60 -31.30 37.89
C PHE A 41 -33.81 -31.68 37.03
N LEU A 42 -34.98 -31.10 37.28
CA LEU A 42 -36.18 -31.43 36.51
C LEU A 42 -36.18 -30.76 35.13
N TYR A 43 -35.69 -29.53 35.04
CA TYR A 43 -35.58 -28.74 33.81
C TYR A 43 -34.70 -29.44 32.77
N SER A 44 -33.50 -29.90 33.16
CA SER A 44 -32.58 -30.62 32.26
C SER A 44 -33.17 -31.92 31.70
N ARG A 45 -34.02 -32.60 32.48
CA ARG A 45 -34.72 -33.81 32.03
C ARG A 45 -35.88 -33.50 31.09
N LEU A 46 -36.64 -32.45 31.37
CA LEU A 46 -37.72 -31.96 30.50
C LEU A 46 -37.16 -31.49 29.14
N LEU A 47 -36.01 -30.83 29.15
CA LEU A 47 -35.28 -30.44 27.94
C LEU A 47 -34.89 -31.65 27.09
N ASN A 48 -34.25 -32.65 27.70
CA ASN A 48 -33.90 -33.90 27.02
C ASN A 48 -35.14 -34.60 26.45
N PHE A 49 -36.24 -34.63 27.20
CA PHE A 49 -37.50 -35.19 26.73
C PHE A 49 -38.04 -34.43 25.50
N GLN A 50 -38.00 -33.09 25.50
CA GLN A 50 -38.39 -32.28 24.34
C GLN A 50 -37.47 -32.53 23.13
N GLU A 51 -36.15 -32.61 23.32
CA GLU A 51 -35.23 -32.91 22.23
C GLU A 51 -35.48 -34.29 21.60
N ILE A 52 -35.75 -35.31 22.42
CA ILE A 52 -36.09 -36.66 21.94
C ILE A 52 -37.40 -36.64 21.16
N ARG A 53 -38.42 -35.91 21.65
CA ARG A 53 -39.70 -35.73 20.95
C ARG A 53 -39.51 -35.07 19.58
N VAL A 54 -38.74 -33.99 19.52
CA VAL A 54 -38.48 -33.25 18.28
C VAL A 54 -37.67 -34.08 17.26
N LYS A 55 -36.64 -34.81 17.71
CA LYS A 55 -35.82 -35.68 16.83
C LYS A 55 -36.55 -36.94 16.38
N GLY A 56 -37.39 -37.53 17.23
CA GLY A 56 -38.11 -38.78 16.96
C GLY A 56 -39.37 -38.63 16.10
N ALA A 57 -39.97 -37.43 16.04
CA ALA A 57 -41.28 -37.22 15.42
C ALA A 57 -41.26 -36.58 14.01
N GLY A 58 -40.08 -36.33 13.41
CA GLY A 58 -39.90 -35.85 12.03
C GLY A 58 -40.99 -34.91 11.48
N LYS A 59 -40.83 -33.58 11.59
CA LYS A 59 -41.77 -32.54 11.09
C LYS A 59 -43.26 -32.67 11.47
N MET A 60 -43.70 -33.66 12.25
CA MET A 60 -45.11 -33.85 12.63
C MET A 60 -45.51 -33.28 14.00
N LEU A 61 -44.58 -32.73 14.79
CA LEU A 61 -44.94 -31.91 15.94
C LEU A 61 -45.23 -30.49 15.44
N ARG A 62 -46.52 -30.13 15.40
CA ARG A 62 -46.94 -28.73 15.22
C ARG A 62 -46.53 -27.96 16.47
N ASP A 63 -46.16 -26.69 16.32
CA ASP A 63 -45.83 -25.75 17.41
C ASP A 63 -46.95 -25.57 18.48
N ASP A 64 -48.08 -26.26 18.32
CA ASP A 64 -49.32 -26.13 19.10
C ASP A 64 -49.63 -27.34 20.01
N ASP A 65 -48.76 -28.34 20.14
CA ASP A 65 -49.04 -29.44 21.08
C ASP A 65 -48.91 -28.96 22.53
N GLU A 66 -49.82 -29.44 23.39
CA GLU A 66 -50.03 -28.93 24.76
C GLU A 66 -48.74 -28.91 25.61
N PHE A 67 -47.89 -29.93 25.43
CA PHE A 67 -46.58 -29.98 26.08
C PHE A 67 -45.62 -28.91 25.54
N THR A 68 -45.53 -28.69 24.22
CA THR A 68 -44.63 -27.66 23.66
C THR A 68 -45.05 -26.26 24.10
N CYS A 69 -46.36 -25.98 24.17
CA CYS A 69 -46.89 -24.75 24.77
C CYS A 69 -46.49 -24.59 26.24
N ALA A 70 -46.69 -25.63 27.05
CA ALA A 70 -46.31 -25.63 28.47
C ALA A 70 -44.80 -25.48 28.67
N TRP A 71 -44.00 -26.17 27.87
CA TRP A 71 -42.55 -26.10 27.84
C TRP A 71 -42.04 -24.71 27.46
N ASN A 72 -42.59 -24.11 26.39
CA ASN A 72 -42.25 -22.76 25.97
C ASN A 72 -42.59 -21.73 27.05
N LYS A 73 -43.74 -21.89 27.74
CA LYS A 73 -44.12 -21.05 28.87
C LYS A 73 -43.17 -21.19 30.06
N LEU A 74 -42.76 -22.41 30.41
CA LEU A 74 -41.76 -22.66 31.44
C LEU A 74 -40.43 -22.00 31.07
N ARG A 75 -39.96 -22.17 29.83
CA ARG A 75 -38.71 -21.57 29.35
C ARG A 75 -38.75 -20.05 29.42
N ALA A 76 -39.81 -19.41 28.91
CA ALA A 76 -39.98 -17.96 28.96
C ALA A 76 -40.02 -17.44 30.41
N SER A 77 -40.81 -18.08 31.28
CA SER A 77 -40.94 -17.69 32.68
C SER A 77 -39.62 -17.89 33.46
N SER A 78 -38.81 -18.88 33.06
CA SER A 78 -37.49 -19.12 33.63
C SER A 78 -36.52 -18.01 33.25
N VAL A 79 -36.47 -17.62 31.97
CA VAL A 79 -35.65 -16.51 31.49
C VAL A 79 -36.02 -15.21 32.24
N ASP A 80 -37.31 -14.85 32.28
CA ASP A 80 -37.78 -13.66 33.01
C ASP A 80 -37.37 -13.67 34.50
N CYS A 81 -37.46 -14.82 35.15
CA CYS A 81 -37.08 -14.95 36.56
C CYS A 81 -35.57 -14.74 36.75
N PHE A 82 -34.73 -15.31 35.89
CA PHE A 82 -33.29 -15.12 35.96
C PHE A 82 -32.86 -13.70 35.60
N LEU A 83 -33.51 -13.04 34.64
CA LEU A 83 -33.25 -11.64 34.31
C LEU A 83 -33.51 -10.72 35.51
N ARG A 84 -34.65 -10.87 36.19
CA ARG A 84 -34.95 -10.07 37.41
C ARG A 84 -33.92 -10.29 38.52
N ASN A 85 -33.44 -11.52 38.69
CA ASN A 85 -32.40 -11.83 39.66
C ASN A 85 -31.03 -11.25 39.25
N LEU A 86 -30.72 -11.20 37.95
CA LEU A 86 -29.51 -10.54 37.43
C LEU A 86 -29.54 -9.03 37.65
N GLU A 87 -30.68 -8.38 37.39
CA GLU A 87 -30.88 -6.93 37.62
C GLU A 87 -30.76 -6.57 39.11
N SER A 88 -31.19 -7.49 39.99
CA SER A 88 -31.20 -7.31 41.44
C SER A 88 -29.89 -7.74 42.12
N ALA A 89 -28.93 -8.29 41.37
CA ALA A 89 -27.67 -8.79 41.93
C ALA A 89 -26.83 -7.65 42.53
N GLN A 90 -26.42 -7.79 43.80
CA GLN A 90 -25.68 -6.73 44.51
C GLN A 90 -24.17 -6.96 44.53
N SER A 91 -23.72 -8.14 44.08
CA SER A 91 -22.31 -8.51 44.03
C SER A 91 -21.97 -9.23 42.72
N PHE A 92 -20.69 -9.19 42.34
CA PHE A 92 -20.20 -9.88 41.16
C PHE A 92 -20.38 -11.40 41.23
N ASP A 93 -20.12 -12.01 42.39
CA ASP A 93 -20.29 -13.45 42.60
C ASP A 93 -21.75 -13.89 42.43
N GLU A 94 -22.68 -13.07 42.90
CA GLU A 94 -24.12 -13.29 42.73
C GLU A 94 -24.53 -13.17 41.25
N PHE A 95 -24.04 -12.14 40.57
CA PHE A 95 -24.27 -11.94 39.14
C PHE A 95 -23.77 -13.13 38.31
N ILE A 96 -22.53 -13.58 38.52
CA ILE A 96 -21.95 -14.75 37.84
C ILE A 96 -22.77 -16.01 38.10
N ARG A 97 -23.24 -16.22 39.33
CA ARG A 97 -24.06 -17.39 39.67
C ARG A 97 -25.38 -17.41 38.91
N TRP A 98 -26.05 -16.27 38.79
CA TRP A 98 -27.28 -16.17 38.00
C TRP A 98 -27.03 -16.28 36.51
N MET A 99 -25.92 -15.73 36.01
CA MET A 99 -25.50 -15.87 34.61
C MET A 99 -25.24 -17.33 34.25
N LYS A 100 -24.60 -18.11 35.13
CA LYS A 100 -24.40 -19.56 34.93
C LYS A 100 -25.74 -20.29 34.76
N LYS A 101 -26.70 -20.04 35.64
CA LYS A 101 -28.04 -20.64 35.55
C LYS A 101 -28.78 -20.21 34.28
N LEU A 102 -28.65 -18.94 33.86
CA LEU A 102 -29.24 -18.46 32.62
C LEU A 102 -28.62 -19.15 31.39
N SER A 103 -27.29 -19.34 31.38
CA SER A 103 -26.58 -20.02 30.28
C SER A 103 -26.94 -21.50 30.14
N GLU A 104 -27.40 -22.17 31.22
CA GLU A 104 -27.93 -23.54 31.16
C GLU A 104 -29.27 -23.62 30.40
N ILE A 105 -30.03 -22.52 30.33
CA ILE A 105 -31.34 -22.43 29.69
C ILE A 105 -31.23 -21.86 28.28
N ILE A 106 -30.38 -20.85 28.11
CA ILE A 106 -30.13 -20.20 26.83
C ILE A 106 -28.90 -20.85 26.19
N GLN A 107 -29.17 -21.93 25.44
CA GLN A 107 -28.14 -22.68 24.74
C GLN A 107 -27.54 -21.94 23.54
N ASP A 108 -28.19 -20.89 23.03
CA ASP A 108 -27.67 -20.06 21.95
C ASP A 108 -26.79 -18.92 22.51
N PRO A 109 -25.46 -18.95 22.28
CA PRO A 109 -24.55 -17.92 22.78
C PRO A 109 -24.88 -16.52 22.25
N ARG A 110 -25.45 -16.40 21.04
CA ARG A 110 -25.81 -15.08 20.48
C ARG A 110 -26.99 -14.45 21.22
N CYS A 111 -27.97 -15.27 21.59
CA CYS A 111 -29.08 -14.84 22.44
C CYS A 111 -28.59 -14.39 23.83
N LEU A 112 -27.66 -15.15 24.44
CA LEU A 112 -27.05 -14.78 25.72
C LEU A 112 -26.25 -13.46 25.64
N TRP A 113 -25.51 -13.26 24.55
CA TRP A 113 -24.79 -12.01 24.27
C TRP A 113 -25.74 -10.82 24.18
N ASN A 114 -26.83 -10.94 23.41
CA ASN A 114 -27.80 -9.87 23.25
C ASN A 114 -28.43 -9.51 24.60
N ILE A 115 -28.86 -10.51 25.37
CA ILE A 115 -29.44 -10.30 26.70
C ILE A 115 -28.50 -9.48 27.60
N LEU A 116 -27.22 -9.83 27.64
CA LEU A 116 -26.22 -9.11 28.43
C LEU A 116 -26.05 -7.64 28.03
N HIS A 117 -26.25 -7.31 26.76
CA HIS A 117 -25.96 -5.97 26.22
C HIS A 117 -27.20 -5.11 25.97
N THR A 118 -28.40 -5.71 25.90
CA THR A 118 -29.65 -4.98 25.59
C THR A 118 -30.73 -5.12 26.65
N GLU A 119 -30.83 -6.27 27.32
CA GLU A 119 -31.95 -6.56 28.24
C GLU A 119 -31.57 -6.43 29.71
N VAL A 120 -30.32 -6.77 30.05
CA VAL A 120 -29.78 -6.56 31.39
C VAL A 120 -29.21 -5.14 31.41
N GLN A 121 -29.84 -4.23 32.16
CA GLN A 121 -29.17 -3.01 32.63
C GLN A 121 -28.55 -3.35 33.99
N PRO A 122 -27.31 -3.84 34.05
CA PRO A 122 -26.72 -4.21 35.33
C PRO A 122 -26.61 -2.96 36.19
N SER A 123 -27.31 -2.97 37.33
CA SER A 123 -27.05 -2.05 38.44
C SER A 123 -25.62 -2.22 38.97
N LEU A 124 -25.03 -3.39 38.71
CA LEU A 124 -23.67 -3.77 39.04
C LEU A 124 -22.64 -3.13 38.07
N LYS A 125 -21.84 -2.20 38.59
CA LYS A 125 -20.62 -1.74 37.93
C LYS A 125 -19.53 -2.82 38.08
N VAL A 126 -19.07 -3.37 36.97
CA VAL A 126 -17.98 -4.35 36.94
C VAL A 126 -16.64 -3.69 36.63
N THR A 127 -15.57 -4.22 37.21
CA THR A 127 -14.19 -3.85 36.85
C THR A 127 -13.75 -4.50 35.54
N LEU A 128 -12.61 -4.07 34.98
CA LEU A 128 -12.05 -4.67 33.76
C LEU A 128 -11.73 -6.17 33.93
N GLU A 129 -11.19 -6.56 35.08
CA GLU A 129 -10.88 -7.97 35.37
C GLU A 129 -12.14 -8.82 35.43
N GLN A 130 -13.19 -8.31 36.07
CA GLN A 130 -14.50 -8.96 36.16
C GLN A 130 -15.18 -9.07 34.79
N SER A 131 -15.05 -8.05 33.94
CA SER A 131 -15.54 -8.11 32.55
C SER A 131 -14.82 -9.19 31.74
N ARG A 132 -13.49 -9.32 31.89
CA ARG A 132 -12.72 -10.40 31.27
C ARG A 132 -13.13 -11.78 31.78
N GLU A 133 -13.42 -11.89 33.07
CA GLU A 133 -13.90 -13.13 33.67
C GLU A 133 -15.26 -13.56 33.07
N ILE A 134 -16.23 -12.64 32.98
CA ILE A 134 -17.51 -12.89 32.30
C ILE A 134 -17.26 -13.37 30.86
N ALA A 135 -16.46 -12.61 30.10
CA ALA A 135 -16.18 -12.93 28.71
C ALA A 135 -15.59 -14.34 28.55
N SER A 136 -14.57 -14.68 29.36
CA SER A 136 -13.89 -15.98 29.32
C SER A 136 -14.75 -17.17 29.77
N GLN A 137 -15.75 -16.94 30.63
CA GLN A 137 -16.62 -18.02 31.12
C GLN A 137 -17.73 -18.40 30.13
N PHE A 138 -18.22 -17.44 29.34
CA PHE A 138 -19.43 -17.63 28.53
C PHE A 138 -19.20 -17.53 27.02
N PHE A 139 -18.10 -16.92 26.57
CA PHE A 139 -17.84 -16.69 25.15
C PHE A 139 -16.43 -17.12 24.75
N THR A 140 -16.30 -17.59 23.51
CA THR A 140 -14.99 -17.81 22.89
C THR A 140 -14.45 -16.48 22.35
N PRO A 141 -13.11 -16.33 22.20
CA PRO A 141 -12.52 -15.18 21.53
C PRO A 141 -13.18 -14.82 20.20
N GLU A 142 -13.47 -15.83 19.38
CA GLU A 142 -14.11 -15.67 18.07
C GLU A 142 -15.54 -15.14 18.21
N MET A 143 -16.33 -15.65 19.16
CA MET A 143 -17.66 -15.13 19.44
C MET A 143 -17.63 -13.67 19.90
N LEU A 144 -16.68 -13.28 20.77
CA LEU A 144 -16.55 -11.89 21.23
C LEU A 144 -16.29 -10.93 20.06
N PHE A 145 -15.46 -11.36 19.11
CA PHE A 145 -15.21 -10.60 17.88
C PHE A 145 -16.47 -10.55 17.02
N GLU A 146 -17.02 -11.69 16.61
CA GLU A 146 -18.16 -11.71 15.68
C GLU A 146 -19.39 -11.00 16.24
N PHE A 147 -19.62 -11.12 17.56
CA PHE A 147 -20.82 -10.59 18.17
C PHE A 147 -20.75 -9.09 18.46
N GLY A 148 -19.55 -8.58 18.76
CA GLY A 148 -19.33 -7.15 19.03
C GLY A 148 -18.96 -6.33 17.80
N LEU A 149 -18.68 -6.97 16.67
CA LEU A 149 -18.12 -6.30 15.48
C LEU A 149 -19.02 -5.18 14.95
N ASP A 150 -20.33 -5.42 14.80
CA ASP A 150 -21.24 -4.42 14.27
C ASP A 150 -21.29 -3.18 15.17
N SER A 151 -21.42 -3.38 16.49
CA SER A 151 -21.40 -2.28 17.46
C SER A 151 -20.07 -1.52 17.47
N PHE A 152 -18.95 -2.20 17.24
CA PHE A 152 -17.65 -1.55 17.11
C PHE A 152 -17.55 -0.70 15.84
N LEU A 153 -17.98 -1.23 14.70
CA LEU A 153 -17.97 -0.53 13.41
C LEU A 153 -18.94 0.65 13.37
N GLU A 154 -20.04 0.59 14.12
CA GLU A 154 -21.01 1.69 14.28
C GLU A 154 -20.58 2.75 15.30
N SER A 155 -19.51 2.51 16.06
CA SER A 155 -19.01 3.45 17.06
C SER A 155 -18.28 4.64 16.44
N ASP A 156 -18.18 5.73 17.19
CA ASP A 156 -17.42 6.94 16.80
C ASP A 156 -15.92 6.66 16.56
N LEU A 157 -15.40 5.50 17.01
CA LEU A 157 -14.02 5.07 16.77
C LEU A 157 -13.76 4.65 15.31
N CYS A 158 -14.82 4.37 14.55
CA CYS A 158 -14.76 3.91 13.15
C CYS A 158 -15.43 4.89 12.18
N ASP A 159 -15.50 6.18 12.53
CA ASP A 159 -16.25 7.18 11.77
C ASP A 159 -15.44 7.84 10.64
N PHE A 160 -15.82 7.55 9.39
CA PHE A 160 -15.21 8.14 8.19
C PHE A 160 -15.78 9.48 7.74
N THR A 161 -16.77 10.07 8.43
CA THR A 161 -17.54 11.21 7.89
C THR A 161 -16.75 12.50 7.74
N ASN A 162 -15.73 12.74 8.57
CA ASN A 162 -15.02 14.03 8.63
C ASN A 162 -13.48 13.88 8.62
N ILE A 163 -12.95 12.89 7.90
CA ILE A 163 -11.51 12.64 7.89
C ILE A 163 -10.75 13.77 7.18
N LYS A 164 -9.82 14.41 7.88
CA LYS A 164 -9.02 15.53 7.36
C LYS A 164 -7.53 15.23 7.23
N ASN A 165 -7.02 14.26 7.97
CA ASN A 165 -5.60 13.96 8.05
C ASN A 165 -5.35 12.46 8.20
N GLU A 166 -4.08 12.07 8.08
CA GLU A 166 -3.64 10.67 8.20
C GLU A 166 -3.69 10.14 9.64
N GLU A 167 -3.54 11.02 10.64
CA GLU A 167 -3.56 10.63 12.06
C GLU A 167 -4.92 10.04 12.44
N GLU A 168 -6.01 10.62 11.96
CA GLU A 168 -7.38 10.11 12.19
C GLU A 168 -7.57 8.69 11.64
N LEU A 169 -6.99 8.37 10.47
CA LEU A 169 -7.03 7.02 9.92
C LEU A 169 -6.15 6.04 10.71
N VAL A 170 -5.02 6.52 11.23
CA VAL A 170 -4.11 5.72 12.06
C VAL A 170 -4.74 5.42 13.42
N ASP A 171 -5.48 6.37 13.98
CA ASP A 171 -6.27 6.17 15.19
C ASP A 171 -7.38 5.14 14.99
N MET A 172 -8.07 5.16 13.84
CA MET A 172 -9.02 4.11 13.47
C MET A 172 -8.35 2.73 13.40
N PHE A 173 -7.14 2.67 12.82
CA PHE A 173 -6.36 1.44 12.82
C PHE A 173 -6.02 0.98 14.25
N TYR A 174 -5.55 1.88 15.12
CA TYR A 174 -5.23 1.54 16.50
C TYR A 174 -6.46 1.11 17.30
N ALA A 175 -7.60 1.75 17.11
CA ALA A 175 -8.87 1.32 17.70
C ALA A 175 -9.23 -0.10 17.23
N THR A 176 -9.07 -0.39 15.94
CA THR A 176 -9.36 -1.70 15.34
C THR A 176 -8.41 -2.78 15.87
N ALA A 177 -7.11 -2.52 15.89
CA ALA A 177 -6.12 -3.43 16.45
C ALA A 177 -6.33 -3.64 17.96
N GLY A 178 -6.72 -2.59 18.68
CA GLY A 178 -7.09 -2.64 20.10
C GLY A 178 -8.31 -3.53 20.33
N TYR A 179 -9.34 -3.39 19.51
CA TYR A 179 -10.54 -4.23 19.53
C TYR A 179 -10.19 -5.71 19.33
N MET A 180 -9.40 -6.03 18.31
CA MET A 180 -8.99 -7.43 18.04
C MET A 180 -8.15 -8.03 19.18
N ARG A 181 -7.25 -7.24 19.77
CA ARG A 181 -6.47 -7.66 20.94
C ARG A 181 -7.35 -7.86 22.16
N ALA A 182 -8.38 -7.03 22.35
CA ALA A 182 -9.33 -7.18 23.45
C ALA A 182 -10.14 -8.48 23.36
N CYS A 183 -10.45 -8.93 22.14
CA CYS A 183 -11.07 -10.24 21.90
C CYS A 183 -10.13 -11.42 22.16
N ASN A 184 -8.80 -11.19 22.25
CA ASN A 184 -7.78 -12.23 22.47
C ASN A 184 -7.84 -13.37 21.44
N LEU A 185 -7.98 -13.00 20.16
CA LEU A 185 -8.04 -13.94 19.04
C LEU A 185 -6.72 -14.71 18.88
N SER A 186 -6.82 -15.95 18.44
CA SER A 186 -5.65 -16.78 18.10
C SER A 186 -4.90 -16.21 16.90
N ASP A 187 -3.56 -16.28 16.89
CA ASP A 187 -2.72 -15.89 15.74
C ASP A 187 -3.08 -16.64 14.44
N LYS A 188 -3.75 -17.79 14.54
CA LYS A 188 -4.22 -18.58 13.39
C LYS A 188 -5.64 -18.26 12.94
N TYR A 189 -6.34 -17.41 13.69
CA TYR A 189 -7.68 -16.98 13.32
C TYR A 189 -7.61 -16.14 12.05
N GLU A 190 -8.58 -16.34 11.15
CA GLU A 190 -8.73 -15.54 9.94
C GLU A 190 -10.14 -14.93 9.92
N VAL A 191 -10.20 -13.60 9.81
CA VAL A 191 -11.46 -12.86 9.76
C VAL A 191 -12.18 -13.15 8.45
N LYS A 192 -13.46 -13.54 8.52
CA LYS A 192 -14.34 -13.79 7.37
C LYS A 192 -15.48 -12.79 7.22
N ALA A 193 -15.58 -11.84 8.15
CA ALA A 193 -16.69 -10.90 8.20
C ALA A 193 -16.56 -9.81 7.11
N ASN A 194 -17.50 -9.79 6.16
CA ASN A 194 -17.44 -8.89 4.99
C ASN A 194 -17.46 -7.40 5.36
N ASN A 195 -18.25 -7.01 6.36
CA ASN A 195 -18.29 -5.65 6.90
C ASN A 195 -16.91 -5.20 7.42
N PHE A 196 -16.15 -6.06 8.10
CA PHE A 196 -14.79 -5.77 8.53
C PHE A 196 -13.81 -5.68 7.36
N ILE A 197 -13.93 -6.58 6.39
CA ILE A 197 -13.09 -6.58 5.18
C ILE A 197 -13.30 -5.27 4.38
N GLU A 198 -14.55 -4.84 4.21
CA GLU A 198 -14.90 -3.57 3.58
C GLU A 198 -14.43 -2.36 4.39
N PHE A 199 -14.47 -2.43 5.73
CA PHE A 199 -13.89 -1.41 6.59
C PHE A 199 -12.38 -1.23 6.34
N VAL A 200 -11.60 -2.32 6.34
CA VAL A 200 -10.15 -2.25 6.08
C VAL A 200 -9.85 -1.73 4.67
N LYS A 201 -10.63 -2.17 3.67
CA LYS A 201 -10.52 -1.66 2.30
C LYS A 201 -10.81 -0.16 2.25
N ARG A 202 -11.86 0.30 2.93
CA ARG A 202 -12.22 1.73 3.01
C ARG A 202 -11.13 2.54 3.70
N LEU A 203 -10.54 2.02 4.77
CA LEU A 203 -9.43 2.66 5.49
C LEU A 203 -8.26 2.96 4.54
N LEU A 204 -7.78 1.95 3.82
CA LEU A 204 -6.68 2.10 2.87
C LEU A 204 -7.03 3.00 1.69
N LEU A 205 -8.27 2.91 1.18
CA LEU A 205 -8.71 3.76 0.08
C LEU A 205 -8.74 5.24 0.50
N VAL A 206 -9.37 5.55 1.64
CA VAL A 206 -9.46 6.94 2.11
C VAL A 206 -8.06 7.51 2.35
N PHE A 207 -7.14 6.71 2.91
CA PHE A 207 -5.73 7.09 3.08
C PHE A 207 -5.10 7.57 1.76
N THR A 208 -5.24 6.80 0.70
CA THR A 208 -4.68 7.15 -0.62
C THR A 208 -5.42 8.29 -1.33
N THR A 209 -6.61 8.68 -0.87
CA THR A 209 -7.34 9.84 -1.41
C THR A 209 -7.03 11.15 -0.69
N LEU A 210 -6.34 11.10 0.44
CA LEU A 210 -5.94 12.32 1.15
C LEU A 210 -4.93 13.12 0.30
N PRO A 211 -5.09 14.45 0.24
CA PRO A 211 -4.15 15.29 -0.50
C PRO A 211 -2.76 15.16 0.12
N ASP A 212 -1.76 14.96 -0.74
CA ASP A 212 -0.36 14.87 -0.35
C ASP A 212 0.00 13.82 0.72
N PHE A 213 -0.77 12.74 0.84
CA PHE A 213 -0.52 11.71 1.87
C PHE A 213 0.93 11.16 1.90
N ASP A 214 1.44 10.80 3.08
CA ASP A 214 2.76 10.19 3.25
C ASP A 214 2.77 8.71 2.87
N ALA A 215 3.55 8.38 1.84
CA ALA A 215 3.72 7.02 1.38
C ALA A 215 4.43 6.12 2.39
N HIS A 216 5.29 6.65 3.28
CA HIS A 216 5.92 5.86 4.34
C HIS A 216 4.90 5.45 5.39
N GLN A 217 4.01 6.36 5.78
CA GLN A 217 2.95 6.09 6.73
C GLN A 217 1.93 5.10 6.15
N PHE A 218 1.64 5.20 4.85
CA PHE A 218 0.85 4.18 4.14
C PHE A 218 1.51 2.79 4.16
N VAL A 219 2.81 2.70 3.87
CA VAL A 219 3.57 1.44 3.95
C VAL A 219 3.50 0.86 5.36
N TRP A 220 3.74 1.69 6.38
CA TRP A 220 3.62 1.30 7.77
C TRP A 220 2.21 0.75 8.07
N LEU A 221 1.15 1.44 7.62
CA LEU A 221 -0.22 1.03 7.86
C LEU A 221 -0.52 -0.34 7.23
N VAL A 222 -0.10 -0.57 5.98
CA VAL A 222 -0.28 -1.86 5.30
C VAL A 222 0.42 -3.00 6.04
N GLU A 223 1.66 -2.81 6.46
CA GLU A 223 2.41 -3.83 7.21
C GLU A 223 1.78 -4.12 8.57
N ASN A 224 1.28 -3.09 9.26
CA ASN A 224 0.61 -3.26 10.54
C ASN A 224 -0.75 -3.93 10.40
N ILE A 225 -1.51 -3.64 9.35
CA ILE A 225 -2.74 -4.35 9.03
C ILE A 225 -2.45 -5.83 8.77
N HIS A 226 -1.43 -6.13 7.97
CA HIS A 226 -1.03 -7.51 7.69
C HIS A 226 -0.73 -8.30 8.96
N ASN A 227 -0.05 -7.68 9.92
CA ASN A 227 0.42 -8.33 11.14
C ASN A 227 -0.62 -8.37 12.27
N HIS A 228 -1.62 -7.49 12.27
CA HIS A 228 -2.49 -7.30 13.44
C HIS A 228 -3.98 -7.51 13.17
N LEU A 229 -4.44 -7.50 11.91
CA LEU A 229 -5.87 -7.58 11.61
C LEU A 229 -6.38 -8.97 11.16
N HIS A 230 -5.53 -10.01 11.27
CA HIS A 230 -5.91 -11.40 11.01
C HIS A 230 -6.65 -11.62 9.67
N LEU A 231 -6.31 -10.87 8.64
CA LEU A 231 -6.82 -11.08 7.29
C LEU A 231 -6.01 -12.19 6.61
N SER A 232 -6.68 -13.06 5.85
CA SER A 232 -5.96 -14.05 5.04
C SER A 232 -5.07 -13.33 4.02
N ARG A 233 -3.89 -13.90 3.78
CA ARG A 233 -2.85 -13.26 2.96
C ARG A 233 -3.35 -12.95 1.55
N ASP A 234 -4.10 -13.87 0.94
CA ASP A 234 -4.59 -13.72 -0.44
C ASP A 234 -5.70 -12.67 -0.52
N LEU A 235 -6.58 -12.60 0.48
CA LEU A 235 -7.60 -11.57 0.56
C LEU A 235 -6.98 -10.18 0.73
N PHE A 236 -6.01 -10.04 1.62
CA PHE A 236 -5.37 -8.75 1.86
C PHE A 236 -4.57 -8.27 0.63
N LYS A 237 -3.92 -9.19 -0.10
CA LYS A 237 -3.31 -8.86 -1.41
C LYS A 237 -4.33 -8.30 -2.39
N SER A 238 -5.50 -8.92 -2.52
CA SER A 238 -6.57 -8.44 -3.41
C SER A 238 -7.06 -7.04 -3.03
N ILE A 239 -7.19 -6.75 -1.73
CA ILE A 239 -7.53 -5.40 -1.26
C ILE A 239 -6.45 -4.40 -1.66
N CYS A 240 -5.18 -4.71 -1.41
CA CYS A 240 -4.06 -3.84 -1.77
C CYS A 240 -3.97 -3.64 -3.29
N GLU A 241 -4.21 -4.67 -4.11
CA GLU A 241 -4.27 -4.55 -5.58
C GLU A 241 -5.32 -3.55 -6.03
N ASP A 242 -6.54 -3.62 -5.47
CA ASP A 242 -7.61 -2.67 -5.76
C ASP A 242 -7.22 -1.23 -5.38
N VAL A 243 -6.62 -1.05 -4.20
CA VAL A 243 -6.16 0.25 -3.71
C VAL A 243 -5.09 0.84 -4.62
N LEU A 244 -4.07 0.05 -4.96
CA LEU A 244 -2.97 0.47 -5.83
C LEU A 244 -3.45 0.85 -7.23
N ASN A 245 -4.35 0.05 -7.82
CA ASN A 245 -4.93 0.34 -9.13
C ASN A 245 -5.74 1.64 -9.11
N LYS A 246 -6.57 1.84 -8.07
CA LYS A 246 -7.32 3.09 -7.91
C LYS A 246 -6.39 4.29 -7.77
N TYR A 247 -5.42 4.22 -6.87
CA TYR A 247 -4.44 5.30 -6.67
C TYR A 247 -3.67 5.63 -7.97
N ALA A 248 -3.23 4.60 -8.70
CA ALA A 248 -2.54 4.79 -9.99
C ALA A 248 -3.41 5.49 -11.05
N SER A 249 -4.72 5.19 -11.05
CA SER A 249 -5.69 5.70 -12.02
C SER A 249 -6.24 7.09 -11.73
N GLN A 250 -6.02 7.64 -10.52
CA GLN A 250 -6.49 8.97 -10.17
C GLN A 250 -5.91 10.03 -11.11
N ASP A 251 -6.71 11.00 -11.53
CA ASP A 251 -6.24 12.10 -12.36
C ASP A 251 -5.77 13.26 -11.45
N GLU A 252 -4.45 13.41 -11.27
CA GLU A 252 -3.86 14.52 -10.50
C GLU A 252 -3.23 15.57 -11.42
N GLY A 253 -3.60 15.59 -12.70
CA GLY A 253 -2.96 16.48 -13.68
C GLY A 253 -1.48 16.15 -13.90
N HIS A 254 -0.62 17.18 -14.02
CA HIS A 254 0.80 17.06 -14.42
C HIS A 254 1.76 16.64 -13.28
N ASN A 255 1.29 16.09 -12.14
CA ASN A 255 2.16 15.75 -11.00
C ASN A 255 2.66 14.29 -10.99
N TYR A 256 2.98 13.75 -12.17
CA TYR A 256 3.40 12.34 -12.31
C TYR A 256 4.68 11.99 -11.55
N LEU A 257 5.61 12.96 -11.38
CA LEU A 257 6.87 12.72 -10.67
C LEU A 257 6.66 12.49 -9.17
N SER A 258 5.78 13.27 -8.53
CA SER A 258 5.42 13.06 -7.12
C SER A 258 4.76 11.70 -6.92
N ARG A 259 3.85 11.33 -7.83
CA ARG A 259 3.22 10.00 -7.80
C ARG A 259 4.23 8.87 -7.98
N LEU A 260 5.17 9.01 -8.91
CA LEU A 260 6.24 8.03 -9.10
C LEU A 260 7.05 7.87 -7.82
N HIS A 261 7.42 8.98 -7.17
CA HIS A 261 8.15 8.96 -5.89
C HIS A 261 7.38 8.18 -4.82
N LYS A 262 6.09 8.46 -4.62
CA LYS A 262 5.23 7.75 -3.67
C LYS A 262 5.13 6.26 -4.00
N MET A 263 4.94 5.90 -5.27
CA MET A 263 4.88 4.49 -5.69
C MET A 263 6.21 3.76 -5.47
N CYS A 264 7.35 4.44 -5.66
CA CYS A 264 8.65 3.89 -5.33
C CYS A 264 8.82 3.67 -3.83
N ILE A 265 8.34 4.58 -2.96
CA ILE A 265 8.31 4.37 -1.50
C ILE A 265 7.43 3.17 -1.15
N ILE A 266 6.22 3.08 -1.74
CA ILE A 266 5.30 1.95 -1.56
C ILE A 266 5.99 0.63 -1.92
N SER A 267 6.86 0.62 -2.94
CA SER A 267 7.62 -0.56 -3.33
C SER A 267 8.67 -1.04 -2.32
N THR A 268 8.94 -0.29 -1.24
CA THR A 268 9.85 -0.72 -0.16
C THR A 268 9.20 -1.70 0.83
N SER A 269 7.87 -1.81 0.84
CA SER A 269 7.12 -2.75 1.68
C SER A 269 7.40 -4.22 1.30
N PRO A 270 7.90 -5.06 2.24
CA PRO A 270 8.08 -6.49 2.02
C PRO A 270 6.79 -7.23 1.65
N PHE A 271 5.64 -6.78 2.15
CA PHE A 271 4.35 -7.35 1.79
C PHE A 271 3.93 -6.97 0.37
N LEU A 272 3.94 -5.68 0.04
CA LEU A 272 3.47 -5.18 -1.26
C LEU A 272 4.36 -5.60 -2.43
N GLN A 273 5.65 -5.85 -2.22
CA GLN A 273 6.55 -6.40 -3.25
C GLN A 273 6.08 -7.76 -3.79
N GLN A 274 5.27 -8.49 -3.04
CA GLN A 274 4.74 -9.79 -3.43
C GLN A 274 3.54 -9.66 -4.38
N ILE A 275 3.05 -8.43 -4.61
CA ILE A 275 1.90 -8.13 -5.44
C ILE A 275 2.38 -7.79 -6.85
N PRO A 276 2.10 -8.63 -7.88
CA PRO A 276 2.61 -8.42 -9.23
C PRO A 276 2.16 -7.09 -9.87
N VAL A 277 0.94 -6.64 -9.53
CA VAL A 277 0.34 -5.40 -10.04
C VAL A 277 1.19 -4.17 -9.72
N LEU A 278 1.89 -4.16 -8.59
CA LEU A 278 2.69 -3.01 -8.15
C LEU A 278 3.75 -2.62 -9.18
N LYS A 279 4.48 -3.61 -9.72
CA LYS A 279 5.48 -3.38 -10.76
C LYS A 279 4.87 -2.80 -12.03
N THR A 280 3.71 -3.32 -12.44
CA THR A 280 2.98 -2.84 -13.63
C THR A 280 2.54 -1.38 -13.46
N VAL A 281 2.03 -1.05 -12.28
CA VAL A 281 1.62 0.32 -11.92
C VAL A 281 2.81 1.28 -11.92
N ILE A 282 3.93 0.92 -11.27
CA ILE A 282 5.14 1.74 -11.23
C ILE A 282 5.64 2.02 -12.65
N ASN A 283 5.74 0.99 -13.49
CA ASN A 283 6.20 1.13 -14.88
C ASN A 283 5.27 2.04 -15.70
N SER A 284 3.96 1.95 -15.47
CA SER A 284 2.97 2.80 -16.14
C SER A 284 3.14 4.27 -15.77
N VAL A 285 3.30 4.57 -14.47
CA VAL A 285 3.54 5.95 -13.99
C VAL A 285 4.90 6.46 -14.48
N PHE A 286 5.94 5.62 -14.41
CA PHE A 286 7.28 5.96 -14.90
C PHE A 286 7.26 6.37 -16.37
N LYS A 287 6.55 5.59 -17.23
CA LYS A 287 6.41 5.91 -18.65
C LYS A 287 5.78 7.29 -18.88
N LYS A 288 4.74 7.64 -18.11
CA LYS A 288 4.11 8.97 -18.19
C LYS A 288 5.07 10.09 -17.78
N VAL A 289 5.86 9.89 -16.72
CA VAL A 289 6.89 10.87 -16.30
C VAL A 289 7.90 11.11 -17.43
N VAL A 290 8.40 10.04 -18.04
CA VAL A 290 9.34 10.10 -19.16
C VAL A 290 8.74 10.86 -20.34
N GLU A 291 7.51 10.52 -20.74
CA GLU A 291 6.81 11.19 -21.84
C GLU A 291 6.64 12.69 -21.59
N GLU A 292 6.27 13.09 -20.38
CA GLU A 292 6.14 14.51 -20.00
C GLU A 292 7.48 15.24 -20.00
N GLN A 293 8.54 14.62 -19.46
CA GLN A 293 9.89 15.20 -19.43
C GLN A 293 10.40 15.43 -20.86
N ARG A 294 10.33 14.41 -21.72
CA ARG A 294 10.74 14.52 -23.12
C ARG A 294 9.93 15.58 -23.85
N LYS A 295 8.61 15.59 -23.69
CA LYS A 295 7.74 16.61 -24.29
C LYS A 295 8.12 18.02 -23.85
N PHE A 296 8.45 18.21 -22.56
CA PHE A 296 8.90 19.50 -22.05
C PHE A 296 10.21 19.94 -22.72
N VAL A 297 11.23 19.08 -22.68
CA VAL A 297 12.55 19.40 -23.25
C VAL A 297 12.45 19.66 -24.75
N HIS A 298 11.74 18.80 -25.49
CA HIS A 298 11.59 18.95 -26.94
C HIS A 298 10.87 20.25 -27.31
N ARG A 299 9.78 20.57 -26.61
CA ARG A 299 8.96 21.72 -26.96
C ARG A 299 9.55 23.05 -26.52
N TYR A 300 10.14 23.11 -25.32
CA TYR A 300 10.52 24.36 -24.68
C TYR A 300 12.02 24.62 -24.65
N ILE A 301 12.86 23.60 -24.83
CA ILE A 301 14.31 23.74 -24.86
C ILE A 301 14.82 23.53 -26.29
N PHE A 302 14.55 22.36 -26.87
CA PHE A 302 15.02 22.02 -28.22
C PHE A 302 14.38 22.88 -29.31
N GLY A 303 13.11 23.26 -29.15
CA GLY A 303 12.46 24.23 -30.02
C GLY A 303 13.19 25.59 -30.11
N CYS A 304 13.99 25.96 -29.10
CA CYS A 304 14.72 27.23 -29.09
C CYS A 304 16.03 27.21 -29.89
N TYR A 305 16.56 26.04 -30.25
CA TYR A 305 17.78 25.94 -31.09
C TYR A 305 17.58 26.45 -32.52
N VAL A 306 16.32 26.66 -32.96
CA VAL A 306 16.02 27.35 -34.23
C VAL A 306 16.53 28.79 -34.24
N ASN A 307 16.70 29.40 -33.06
CA ASN A 307 17.18 30.77 -32.92
C ASN A 307 18.70 30.85 -32.76
N SER A 308 19.39 29.71 -32.70
CA SER A 308 20.85 29.68 -32.63
C SER A 308 21.42 30.00 -34.02
N LEU A 309 22.10 31.14 -34.12
CA LEU A 309 22.77 31.58 -35.34
C LEU A 309 24.19 31.02 -35.38
N TRP A 310 24.52 30.35 -36.49
CA TRP A 310 25.81 29.72 -36.72
C TRP A 310 26.67 30.48 -37.74
N ASP A 311 26.21 31.62 -38.22
CA ASP A 311 26.96 32.58 -39.01
C ASP A 311 27.40 33.80 -38.17
N GLY A 312 28.52 34.42 -38.57
CA GLY A 312 29.05 35.62 -37.91
C GLY A 312 30.25 35.38 -36.99
N GLU A 313 30.44 36.30 -36.03
CA GLU A 313 31.59 36.31 -35.11
C GLU A 313 31.41 35.34 -33.92
N GLU A 314 32.51 35.03 -33.25
CA GLU A 314 32.50 34.23 -32.02
C GLU A 314 31.71 34.93 -30.90
N GLU A 315 30.85 34.19 -30.22
CA GLU A 315 30.22 34.61 -28.96
C GLU A 315 30.97 34.07 -27.74
N LYS A 316 30.83 34.76 -26.60
CA LYS A 316 31.60 34.42 -25.38
C LYS A 316 31.00 33.28 -24.56
N THR A 317 29.76 32.91 -24.79
CA THR A 317 28.98 32.00 -23.94
C THR A 317 28.46 30.80 -24.71
N ILE A 318 28.04 29.77 -23.97
CA ILE A 318 27.23 28.67 -24.52
C ILE A 318 25.91 29.20 -25.07
N SER A 319 25.30 28.45 -25.96
CA SER A 319 23.95 28.77 -26.45
C SER A 319 22.91 28.73 -25.32
N GLU A 320 21.96 29.66 -25.34
CA GLU A 320 20.90 29.73 -24.32
C GLU A 320 20.08 28.42 -24.21
N PRO A 321 19.71 27.75 -25.32
CA PRO A 321 19.03 26.46 -25.25
C PRO A 321 19.88 25.38 -24.53
N LEU A 322 21.20 25.38 -24.72
CA LEU A 322 22.09 24.47 -24.00
C LEU A 322 22.16 24.81 -22.51
N ALA A 323 22.24 26.09 -22.17
CA ALA A 323 22.21 26.54 -20.77
C ALA A 323 20.93 26.06 -20.06
N ALA A 324 19.78 26.19 -20.73
CA ALA A 324 18.49 25.73 -20.23
C ALA A 324 18.42 24.20 -20.08
N TRP A 325 18.93 23.45 -21.07
CA TRP A 325 19.03 21.99 -20.99
C TRP A 325 19.89 21.55 -19.80
N ARG A 326 21.07 22.15 -19.64
CA ARG A 326 21.97 21.83 -18.52
C ARG A 326 21.30 22.09 -17.18
N LEU A 327 20.63 23.25 -17.04
CA LEU A 327 19.87 23.56 -15.82
C LEU A 327 18.76 22.54 -15.55
N PHE A 328 18.07 22.05 -16.59
CA PHE A 328 17.06 21.00 -16.45
C PHE A 328 17.66 19.70 -15.91
N ILE A 329 18.79 19.24 -16.48
CA ILE A 329 19.50 18.04 -16.01
C ILE A 329 19.99 18.19 -14.57
N MET A 330 20.59 19.35 -14.25
CA MET A 330 21.04 19.67 -12.90
C MET A 330 19.91 19.61 -11.88
N ASN A 331 18.77 20.22 -12.19
CA ASN A 331 17.60 20.23 -11.31
C ASN A 331 17.00 18.83 -11.14
N LEU A 332 16.94 18.02 -12.20
CA LEU A 332 16.48 16.63 -12.11
C LEU A 332 17.43 15.80 -11.23
N GLY A 333 18.75 15.97 -11.40
CA GLY A 333 19.76 15.31 -10.58
C GLY A 333 19.66 15.70 -9.10
N ALA A 334 19.46 16.99 -8.80
CA ALA A 334 19.23 17.46 -7.44
C ALA A 334 17.97 16.84 -6.81
N ARG A 335 16.86 16.80 -7.54
CA ARG A 335 15.61 16.17 -7.07
C ARG A 335 15.76 14.68 -6.76
N ILE A 336 16.47 13.93 -7.60
CA ILE A 336 16.73 12.51 -7.36
C ILE A 336 17.65 12.33 -6.14
N LYS A 337 18.62 13.23 -5.94
CA LYS A 337 19.47 13.21 -4.75
C LYS A 337 18.70 13.51 -3.47
N GLU A 338 17.73 14.42 -3.52
CA GLU A 338 16.82 14.73 -2.39
C GLU A 338 15.82 13.60 -2.12
N LYS A 339 15.42 12.86 -3.15
CA LYS A 339 14.42 11.79 -3.11
C LYS A 339 15.00 10.49 -3.68
N PRO A 340 15.83 9.76 -2.90
CA PRO A 340 16.62 8.64 -3.40
C PRO A 340 15.78 7.44 -3.86
N GLU A 341 14.50 7.38 -3.51
CA GLU A 341 13.58 6.35 -4.01
C GLU A 341 13.23 6.55 -5.49
N LEU A 342 13.45 7.75 -6.05
CA LEU A 342 13.26 7.99 -7.48
C LEU A 342 14.32 7.24 -8.29
N PRO A 343 13.93 6.61 -9.41
CA PRO A 343 14.87 5.84 -10.22
C PRO A 343 15.83 6.75 -10.99
N ASN A 344 17.13 6.47 -10.86
CA ASN A 344 18.19 7.07 -11.68
C ASN A 344 17.96 6.92 -13.19
N LEU A 345 17.16 5.94 -13.61
CA LEU A 345 16.74 5.77 -15.00
C LEU A 345 16.09 7.01 -15.61
N LEU A 346 15.51 7.92 -14.81
CA LEU A 346 14.98 9.20 -15.32
C LEU A 346 16.09 10.07 -15.94
N LEU A 347 17.27 10.11 -15.32
CA LEU A 347 18.42 10.84 -15.86
C LEU A 347 18.99 10.15 -17.10
N VAL A 348 19.11 8.82 -17.05
CA VAL A 348 19.57 8.03 -18.20
C VAL A 348 18.69 8.30 -19.42
N ASP A 349 17.37 8.18 -19.24
CA ASP A 349 16.39 8.35 -20.30
C ASP A 349 16.49 9.72 -20.98
N ILE A 350 16.49 10.80 -20.17
CA ILE A 350 16.49 12.15 -20.73
C ILE A 350 17.84 12.51 -21.34
N ILE A 351 18.96 12.04 -20.79
CA ILE A 351 20.28 12.28 -21.38
C ILE A 351 20.41 11.53 -22.71
N ASP A 352 20.00 10.26 -22.78
CA ASP A 352 20.09 9.47 -24.02
C ASP A 352 19.16 10.00 -25.12
N ASP A 353 17.97 10.49 -24.76
CA ASP A 353 17.04 11.19 -25.65
C ASP A 353 17.65 12.50 -26.15
N SER A 354 18.23 13.30 -25.25
CA SER A 354 18.89 14.58 -25.57
C SER A 354 20.10 14.39 -26.48
N LEU A 355 20.91 13.37 -26.25
CA LEU A 355 22.06 13.06 -27.11
C LEU A 355 21.62 12.69 -28.53
N SER A 356 20.50 11.99 -28.67
CA SER A 356 19.94 11.69 -30.00
C SER A 356 19.57 12.99 -30.74
N TYR A 357 18.97 13.94 -30.04
CA TYR A 357 18.70 15.28 -30.59
C TYR A 357 19.99 16.02 -30.95
N PHE A 358 20.97 16.08 -30.05
CA PHE A 358 22.23 16.78 -30.29
C PHE A 358 23.02 16.20 -31.46
N THR A 359 23.08 14.87 -31.59
CA THR A 359 23.75 14.24 -32.74
C THR A 359 23.09 14.60 -34.07
N GLY A 360 21.76 14.72 -34.10
CA GLY A 360 21.04 15.17 -35.29
C GLY A 360 21.30 16.65 -35.56
N TYR A 361 21.11 17.50 -34.55
CA TYR A 361 21.24 18.95 -34.69
C TYR A 361 22.65 19.37 -35.09
N TYR A 362 23.68 19.02 -34.30
CA TYR A 362 25.06 19.43 -34.60
C TYR A 362 25.64 18.71 -35.82
N GLY A 363 25.08 17.56 -36.21
CA GLY A 363 25.39 16.90 -37.47
C GLY A 363 24.92 17.66 -38.71
N GLU A 364 23.97 18.59 -38.57
CA GLU A 364 23.41 19.40 -39.66
C GLU A 364 23.90 20.86 -39.65
N VAL A 365 24.52 21.31 -38.56
CA VAL A 365 25.02 22.68 -38.41
C VAL A 365 26.29 22.91 -39.24
N GLN A 366 26.33 24.05 -39.93
CA GLN A 366 27.46 24.49 -40.77
C GLN A 366 27.94 25.87 -40.31
N PRO A 367 28.80 25.95 -39.27
CA PRO A 367 29.14 27.23 -38.69
C PRO A 367 30.14 28.01 -39.53
N SER A 368 30.16 29.34 -39.36
CA SER A 368 31.29 30.17 -39.78
C SER A 368 32.53 29.83 -38.96
N LYS A 369 33.71 30.25 -39.42
CA LYS A 369 34.95 30.06 -38.66
C LYS A 369 34.88 30.61 -37.23
N GLY A 370 34.26 31.78 -37.02
CA GLY A 370 34.07 32.35 -35.68
C GLY A 370 33.12 31.52 -34.82
N ARG A 371 31.95 31.16 -35.37
CA ARG A 371 30.92 30.37 -34.69
C ARG A 371 31.30 28.90 -34.47
N SER A 372 32.31 28.40 -35.18
CA SER A 372 32.88 27.07 -34.93
C SER A 372 33.37 26.94 -33.49
N VAL A 373 33.87 28.02 -32.88
CA VAL A 373 34.29 28.05 -31.47
C VAL A 373 33.10 27.81 -30.55
N ASN A 374 31.96 28.47 -30.79
CA ASN A 374 30.74 28.26 -30.01
C ASN A 374 30.20 26.83 -30.13
N LEU A 375 30.25 26.25 -31.34
CA LEU A 375 29.85 24.86 -31.55
C LEU A 375 30.70 23.91 -30.69
N ARG A 376 32.02 24.14 -30.64
CA ARG A 376 32.93 23.34 -29.82
C ARG A 376 32.64 23.48 -28.33
N ILE A 377 32.48 24.73 -27.86
CA ILE A 377 32.11 25.02 -26.47
C ILE A 377 30.83 24.28 -26.08
N ASP A 378 29.80 24.36 -26.92
CA ASP A 378 28.50 23.72 -26.65
C ASP A 378 28.65 22.20 -26.55
N ILE A 379 29.35 21.57 -27.49
CA ILE A 379 29.55 20.12 -27.47
C ILE A 379 30.37 19.69 -26.25
N PHE A 380 31.45 20.39 -25.92
CA PHE A 380 32.22 20.08 -24.71
C PHE A 380 31.33 20.12 -23.46
N GLN A 381 30.50 21.16 -23.33
CA GLN A 381 29.56 21.28 -22.21
C GLN A 381 28.49 20.19 -22.18
N ILE A 382 28.05 19.69 -23.33
CA ILE A 382 27.18 18.50 -23.41
C ILE A 382 27.89 17.28 -22.82
N VAL A 383 29.13 17.02 -23.25
CA VAL A 383 29.91 15.87 -22.78
C VAL A 383 30.20 15.97 -21.28
N ASP A 384 30.61 17.14 -20.79
CA ASP A 384 30.85 17.40 -19.37
C ASP A 384 29.59 17.21 -18.53
N THR A 385 28.44 17.68 -19.01
CA THR A 385 27.16 17.49 -18.32
C THR A 385 26.79 16.00 -18.26
N CYS A 386 27.05 15.24 -19.33
CA CYS A 386 26.84 13.78 -19.32
C CYS A 386 27.78 13.08 -18.32
N ILE A 387 29.07 13.43 -18.27
CA ILE A 387 30.01 12.87 -17.29
C ILE A 387 29.55 13.18 -15.85
N GLN A 388 29.09 14.41 -15.61
CA GLN A 388 28.72 14.86 -14.27
C GLN A 388 27.43 14.22 -13.75
N TYR A 389 26.42 14.03 -14.62
CA TYR A 389 25.07 13.66 -14.20
C TYR A 389 24.59 12.28 -14.67
N TYR A 390 25.27 11.62 -15.61
CA TYR A 390 24.88 10.27 -16.02
C TYR A 390 25.15 9.28 -14.87
N PRO A 391 24.13 8.55 -14.40
CA PRO A 391 24.30 7.67 -13.26
C PRO A 391 25.02 6.37 -13.66
N GLY A 392 26.05 6.01 -12.89
CA GLY A 392 26.80 4.78 -13.11
C GLY A 392 27.74 4.84 -14.32
N THR A 393 27.89 3.71 -15.02
CA THR A 393 28.78 3.61 -16.19
C THR A 393 28.00 3.93 -17.47
N ILE A 394 28.54 4.83 -18.29
CA ILE A 394 27.95 5.21 -19.57
C ILE A 394 28.05 4.02 -20.55
N GLY A 395 26.92 3.61 -21.12
CA GLY A 395 26.86 2.50 -22.08
C GLY A 395 27.54 2.83 -23.41
N ILE A 396 27.96 1.81 -24.15
CA ILE A 396 28.72 1.98 -25.40
C ILE A 396 27.95 2.77 -26.47
N GLU A 397 26.62 2.61 -26.55
CA GLU A 397 25.80 3.32 -27.52
C GLU A 397 25.70 4.82 -27.18
N THR A 398 25.61 5.16 -25.90
CA THR A 398 25.69 6.55 -25.43
C THR A 398 27.08 7.13 -25.67
N LEU A 399 28.15 6.36 -25.41
CA LEU A 399 29.53 6.77 -25.69
C LEU A 399 29.75 7.04 -27.17
N LYS A 400 29.22 6.22 -28.08
CA LYS A 400 29.31 6.47 -29.53
C LYS A 400 28.70 7.82 -29.94
N LYS A 401 27.56 8.20 -29.36
CA LYS A 401 26.95 9.52 -29.61
C LYS A 401 27.85 10.66 -29.13
N LEU A 402 28.45 10.51 -27.93
CA LEU A 402 29.40 11.49 -27.41
C LEU A 402 30.66 11.59 -28.28
N TRP A 403 31.22 10.45 -28.71
CA TRP A 403 32.37 10.42 -29.61
C TRP A 403 32.05 11.04 -30.97
N PHE A 404 30.84 10.84 -31.50
CA PHE A 404 30.42 11.47 -32.75
C PHE A 404 30.39 13.00 -32.61
N LEU A 405 29.81 13.52 -31.53
CA LEU A 405 29.82 14.96 -31.25
C LEU A 405 31.26 15.48 -31.11
N LEU A 406 32.12 14.79 -30.35
CA LEU A 406 33.53 15.16 -30.21
C LEU A 406 34.29 15.08 -31.54
N TYR A 407 33.87 14.23 -32.48
CA TYR A 407 34.48 14.16 -33.80
C TYR A 407 34.14 15.40 -34.64
N ILE A 408 32.91 15.91 -34.53
CA ILE A 408 32.53 17.21 -35.09
C ILE A 408 33.42 18.32 -34.49
N VAL A 409 33.66 18.29 -33.18
CA VAL A 409 34.56 19.25 -32.51
C VAL A 409 35.98 19.20 -33.06
N ALA A 410 36.53 17.99 -33.25
CA ALA A 410 37.86 17.80 -33.79
C ALA A 410 37.96 18.34 -35.23
N VAL A 411 36.98 18.02 -36.08
CA VAL A 411 36.91 18.54 -37.46
C VAL A 411 36.76 20.06 -37.51
N ALA A 412 35.94 20.61 -36.62
CA ALA A 412 35.67 22.04 -36.59
C ALA A 412 36.85 22.89 -36.09
N GLY A 413 37.73 22.33 -35.27
CA GLY A 413 38.86 23.06 -34.68
C GLY A 413 40.21 22.82 -35.35
N ALA A 414 40.41 21.69 -36.02
CA ALA A 414 41.67 21.35 -36.67
C ALA A 414 41.96 22.27 -37.88
N ASN A 415 43.25 22.47 -38.16
CA ASN A 415 43.67 23.19 -39.35
C ASN A 415 43.65 22.28 -40.61
N ASP A 416 43.78 22.86 -41.80
CA ASP A 416 43.68 22.13 -43.06
C ASP A 416 44.75 21.04 -43.22
N ASP A 417 45.97 21.29 -42.74
CA ASP A 417 47.07 20.32 -42.82
C ASP A 417 46.77 19.07 -41.96
N GLN A 418 46.22 19.27 -40.76
CA GLN A 418 45.84 18.19 -39.83
C GLN A 418 44.70 17.33 -40.37
N LEU A 419 43.76 17.92 -41.12
CA LEU A 419 42.64 17.19 -41.72
C LEU A 419 43.05 16.37 -42.95
N ASN A 420 44.13 16.74 -43.61
CA ASN A 420 44.63 16.05 -44.81
C ASN A 420 45.51 14.82 -44.48
N ASP A 421 46.09 14.73 -43.27
CA ASP A 421 46.99 13.63 -42.84
C ASP A 421 46.53 12.94 -41.54
N VAL A 422 45.24 12.59 -41.46
CA VAL A 422 44.69 11.91 -40.27
C VAL A 422 45.19 10.45 -40.19
N LYS A 423 45.96 10.15 -39.15
CA LYS A 423 46.48 8.79 -38.87
C LYS A 423 45.75 8.16 -37.70
N GLN A 424 44.92 7.16 -37.98
CA GLN A 424 44.14 6.48 -36.94
C GLN A 424 45.04 5.84 -35.86
N LYS A 425 44.65 6.00 -34.60
CA LYS A 425 45.39 5.49 -33.44
C LYS A 425 44.43 5.00 -32.36
N ASP A 426 44.83 3.99 -31.60
CA ASP A 426 44.09 3.57 -30.42
C ASP A 426 44.11 4.65 -29.33
N SER A 427 42.93 4.91 -28.76
CA SER A 427 42.75 5.85 -27.65
C SER A 427 43.38 5.33 -26.35
N LYS A 428 43.89 6.25 -25.51
CA LYS A 428 44.43 5.93 -24.18
C LYS A 428 43.37 5.36 -23.23
N SER A 429 42.12 5.83 -23.36
CA SER A 429 41.00 5.41 -22.49
C SER A 429 39.78 5.02 -23.35
N PRO A 430 39.75 3.80 -23.93
CA PRO A 430 38.79 3.44 -24.99
C PRO A 430 37.32 3.41 -24.59
N ASN A 431 37.02 3.42 -23.29
CA ASN A 431 35.67 3.36 -22.74
C ASN A 431 35.30 4.63 -21.95
N SER A 432 36.06 5.74 -22.11
CA SER A 432 35.71 7.02 -21.49
C SER A 432 35.11 7.98 -22.52
N PRO A 433 34.26 8.93 -22.10
CA PRO A 433 33.68 9.93 -23.01
C PRO A 433 34.72 10.70 -23.81
N TYR A 434 35.80 11.16 -23.17
CA TYR A 434 36.88 11.91 -23.82
C TYR A 434 38.00 11.05 -24.43
N LEU A 435 37.94 9.71 -24.35
CA LEU A 435 38.99 8.83 -24.88
C LEU A 435 40.41 9.04 -24.29
N GLY A 436 40.54 9.83 -23.22
CA GLY A 436 41.84 10.24 -22.65
C GLY A 436 42.46 11.45 -23.36
N LEU A 437 41.67 12.16 -24.17
CA LEU A 437 42.02 13.44 -24.79
C LEU A 437 41.89 14.56 -23.76
N GLU A 438 42.90 15.43 -23.72
CA GLU A 438 42.85 16.65 -22.94
C GLU A 438 42.23 17.78 -23.75
N HIS A 439 41.45 18.63 -23.08
CA HIS A 439 40.79 19.77 -23.70
C HIS A 439 40.73 20.95 -22.73
N SER A 440 40.58 22.14 -23.30
CA SER A 440 40.10 23.33 -22.61
C SER A 440 38.58 23.42 -22.76
N ASP A 441 37.98 24.51 -22.28
CA ASP A 441 36.55 24.77 -22.46
C ASP A 441 36.15 24.98 -23.94
N ARG A 442 37.13 25.15 -24.84
CA ARG A 442 36.92 25.61 -26.24
C ARG A 442 37.56 24.71 -27.28
N ASP A 443 38.70 24.11 -26.96
CA ASP A 443 39.54 23.41 -27.92
C ASP A 443 40.18 22.16 -27.31
N PHE A 444 40.47 21.17 -28.15
CA PHE A 444 41.37 20.07 -27.77
C PHE A 444 42.79 20.60 -27.61
N ASN A 445 43.54 20.05 -26.66
CA ASN A 445 44.95 20.41 -26.48
C ASN A 445 45.82 19.91 -27.64
N ASP A 446 45.43 18.79 -28.25
CA ASP A 446 46.10 18.17 -29.40
C ASP A 446 45.04 17.66 -30.40
N TYR A 447 44.85 18.39 -31.49
CA TYR A 447 43.90 18.03 -32.55
C TYR A 447 44.34 16.82 -33.37
N ASP A 448 45.64 16.57 -33.51
CA ASP A 448 46.15 15.40 -34.24
C ASP A 448 45.84 14.13 -33.46
N GLU A 449 46.05 14.14 -32.12
CA GLU A 449 45.67 13.03 -31.25
C GLU A 449 44.15 12.84 -31.17
N ALA A 450 43.38 13.94 -31.16
CA ALA A 450 41.92 13.90 -31.15
C ALA A 450 41.36 13.27 -32.44
N LEU A 451 41.77 13.77 -33.62
CA LEU A 451 41.37 13.22 -34.91
C LEU A 451 41.78 11.75 -35.02
N ALA A 452 43.04 11.41 -34.71
CA ALA A 452 43.54 10.04 -34.74
C ALA A 452 42.68 9.06 -33.91
N SER A 453 42.35 9.44 -32.68
CA SER A 453 41.62 8.59 -31.73
C SER A 453 40.13 8.49 -32.07
N LEU A 454 39.51 9.59 -32.50
CA LEU A 454 38.09 9.64 -32.85
C LEU A 454 37.82 8.97 -34.20
N SER A 455 38.67 9.19 -35.20
CA SER A 455 38.58 8.49 -36.50
C SER A 455 38.68 6.98 -36.35
N LYS A 456 39.46 6.47 -35.39
CA LYS A 456 39.54 5.03 -35.10
C LYS A 456 38.22 4.46 -34.56
N LYS A 457 37.40 5.26 -33.85
CA LYS A 457 36.08 4.83 -33.38
C LYS A 457 35.05 4.69 -34.49
N PHE A 458 35.26 5.38 -35.60
CA PHE A 458 34.41 5.37 -36.80
C PHE A 458 35.19 4.85 -38.02
N GLU A 459 36.05 3.85 -37.81
CA GLU A 459 36.93 3.31 -38.85
C GLU A 459 36.15 2.76 -40.05
N ALA A 460 34.98 2.16 -39.80
CA ALA A 460 34.11 1.65 -40.85
C ALA A 460 33.51 2.77 -41.72
N GLU A 461 33.36 3.96 -41.18
CA GLU A 461 32.80 5.14 -41.84
C GLU A 461 33.88 6.13 -42.33
N PHE A 462 35.16 5.78 -42.21
CA PHE A 462 36.27 6.71 -42.50
C PHE A 462 36.31 7.15 -43.98
N GLU A 463 35.78 6.34 -44.91
CA GLU A 463 35.63 6.74 -46.32
C GLU A 463 34.75 7.99 -46.49
N ALA A 464 33.82 8.26 -45.57
CA ALA A 464 32.97 9.45 -45.57
C ALA A 464 33.61 10.67 -44.88
N PHE A 465 34.80 10.52 -44.29
CA PHE A 465 35.47 11.59 -43.55
C PHE A 465 35.72 12.85 -44.39
N PRO A 466 36.19 12.79 -45.66
CA PRO A 466 36.35 13.98 -46.49
C PRO A 466 35.04 14.75 -46.67
N ASN A 467 33.93 14.04 -46.85
CA ASN A 467 32.60 14.65 -47.00
C ASN A 467 32.15 15.31 -45.69
N MET A 468 32.48 14.72 -44.52
CA MET A 468 32.22 15.33 -43.22
C MET A 468 33.01 16.64 -43.05
N VAL A 469 34.29 16.65 -43.43
CA VAL A 469 35.12 17.86 -43.40
C VAL A 469 34.53 18.95 -44.29
N GLU A 470 34.20 18.61 -45.53
CA GLU A 470 33.58 19.55 -46.48
C GLU A 470 32.24 20.09 -45.95
N PHE A 471 31.42 19.23 -45.36
CA PHE A 471 30.12 19.61 -44.82
C PHE A 471 30.23 20.53 -43.62
N VAL A 472 30.97 20.12 -42.57
CA VAL A 472 31.11 20.87 -41.32
C VAL A 472 31.78 22.22 -41.59
N ARG A 473 32.73 22.27 -42.54
CA ARG A 473 33.51 23.48 -42.84
C ARG A 473 33.00 24.27 -44.05
N LYS A 474 31.80 23.98 -44.55
CA LYS A 474 31.24 24.60 -45.76
C LYS A 474 31.22 26.13 -45.75
N ASN A 475 31.05 26.74 -44.58
CA ASN A 475 30.91 28.19 -44.40
C ASN A 475 32.14 28.85 -43.74
N TYR A 476 33.30 28.18 -43.71
CA TYR A 476 34.49 28.64 -42.98
C TYR A 476 35.20 29.82 -43.64
#